data_AF-A0AAV4SS16-F1
#
_entry.id   AF-A0AAV4SS16-F1
#
_cell.length_a   1.000
_cell.length_b   1.000
_cell.length_c   1.000
_cell.angle_alpha   90.00
_cell.angle_beta   90.00
_cell.angle_gamma   90.00
#
_symmetry.space_group_name_H-M   'P 1'
#
loop_
_entity.id
_entity.type
_entity.pdbx_description
1 polymer ?
#
loop_
_entity_poly.entity_id
_entity_poly.type
_entity_poly.pdbx_seq_one_letter_code
_entity_poly.pdbx_strand_id
1 'polypeptide(L)'
;MDLPTPQLIDSTSWCRSSSDAASATSSEIWEISVPEECSFVWSIILARAAYLTADWKRISKNLLRKDEENEEFCLKINEIVSFNPFKNRHTLFLDESITQLIRKIDEKLNIHVKNVMQKDETFTEDSHLKEAASAQLLCSIKVLRTDFQNNKTITNHLLDRQSSDATILIFEKYTNSPNEARFSFGMDLRRANSLRKMSLESILREAKLYVKDIDGIIKQVTKQERFFNGNFLLTLIESQPIELIEGLYKSPYIVWKLADAGFNTNPFYTQGGNSAFFYCLGLESSRLLYVLYNYAINNYHRSGKSMRNSNSDVLKALKNVDDKLNGHCKIIEKRQCSDHERKALFEIFHFNKLQKNVIEEISTMTDNDLKSNFKMAKIECVLKNYVEHFYIGKENRKKISELLEEYLRFNKYHENVDNFTGLWYLIISYVSIQPIRRNSWTYYLIYLIAS
;
A
#
# COMPACT_ATOMS: atom_id res chain seq x y z
N MET A 1 1.49 -12.42 8.91
CA MET A 1 1.94 -11.29 9.76
C MET A 1 1.64 -10.02 8.99
N ASP A 2 0.61 -9.28 9.40
CA ASP A 2 0.16 -8.08 8.69
C ASP A 2 0.91 -6.86 9.25
N LEU A 3 1.97 -6.45 8.55
CA LEU A 3 2.74 -5.26 8.91
C LEU A 3 2.20 -4.04 8.15
N PRO A 4 2.07 -2.87 8.78
CA PRO A 4 1.79 -1.63 8.05
C PRO A 4 2.82 -1.37 6.95
N THR A 5 2.39 -0.94 5.77
CA THR A 5 3.30 -0.59 4.67
C THR A 5 4.26 0.52 5.10
N PRO A 6 5.49 0.60 4.56
CA PRO A 6 6.38 1.73 4.83
C PRO A 6 5.69 3.07 4.55
N GLN A 7 5.95 4.08 5.38
CA GLN A 7 5.32 5.40 5.24
C GLN A 7 6.36 6.50 5.32
N LEU A 8 6.18 7.56 4.51
CA LEU A 8 6.97 8.77 4.63
C LEU A 8 6.38 9.65 5.74
N ILE A 9 7.21 10.04 6.70
CA ILE A 9 6.84 10.83 7.86
C ILE A 9 7.62 12.13 7.88
N ASP A 10 6.92 13.23 8.15
CA ASP A 10 7.53 14.52 8.46
C ASP A 10 7.93 14.57 9.94
N SER A 11 9.25 14.48 10.17
CA SER A 11 9.84 14.45 11.51
C SER A 11 9.83 15.83 12.19
N THR A 12 9.61 16.92 11.44
CA THR A 12 9.55 18.27 12.01
C THR A 12 8.38 18.44 12.96
N SER A 13 7.32 17.64 12.79
CA SER A 13 6.17 17.63 13.69
C SER A 13 6.46 17.15 15.12
N TRP A 14 7.65 16.58 15.36
CA TRP A 14 8.14 16.23 16.70
C TRP A 14 9.07 17.32 17.30
N CYS A 15 9.50 18.31 16.53
CA CYS A 15 10.37 19.39 17.00
C CYS A 15 9.53 20.51 17.61
N ARG A 16 9.66 20.77 18.92
CA ARG A 16 8.92 21.84 19.62
C ARG A 16 9.75 23.12 19.77
N SER A 17 11.08 23.05 19.60
CA SER A 17 12.00 24.18 19.74
C SER A 17 13.00 24.28 18.58
N SER A 18 13.61 25.46 18.40
CA SER A 18 14.66 25.70 17.41
C SER A 18 15.95 24.91 17.67
N SER A 19 16.22 24.52 18.93
CA SER A 19 17.30 23.59 19.29
C SER A 19 16.99 22.14 18.87
N ASP A 20 15.72 21.73 18.87
CA ASP A 20 15.32 20.41 18.36
C ASP A 20 15.45 20.34 16.83
N ALA A 21 15.14 21.45 16.14
CA ALA A 21 15.23 21.57 14.69
C ALA A 21 16.68 21.44 14.17
N ALA A 22 17.67 21.96 14.92
CA ALA A 22 19.09 21.79 14.59
C ALA A 22 19.58 20.33 14.71
N SER A 23 18.86 19.48 15.45
CA SER A 23 19.14 18.05 15.61
C SER A 23 18.39 17.15 14.62
N ALA A 24 17.51 17.71 13.79
CA ALA A 24 16.73 16.96 12.81
C ALA A 24 17.61 16.66 11.59
N THR A 25 18.01 15.40 11.42
CA THR A 25 18.89 14.93 10.34
C THR A 25 18.22 14.92 8.96
N SER A 26 16.88 15.01 8.89
CA SER A 26 16.09 15.19 7.66
C SER A 26 14.65 15.55 8.03
N SER A 27 14.01 16.48 7.30
CA SER A 27 12.58 16.80 7.50
C SER A 27 11.70 15.59 7.17
N GLU A 28 12.08 14.77 6.19
CA GLU A 28 11.32 13.59 5.76
C GLU A 28 12.11 12.29 6.02
N ILE A 29 11.48 11.33 6.69
CA ILE A 29 12.06 10.03 7.06
C ILE A 29 11.06 8.92 6.72
N TRP A 30 11.53 7.78 6.23
CA TRP A 30 10.69 6.59 6.05
C TRP A 30 10.57 5.82 7.36
N GLU A 31 9.35 5.65 7.85
CA GLU A 31 9.03 4.74 8.93
C GLU A 31 8.75 3.33 8.38
N ILE A 32 9.47 2.34 8.90
CA ILE A 32 9.36 0.95 8.48
C ILE A 32 8.97 0.10 9.70
N SER A 33 7.83 -0.59 9.58
CA SER A 33 7.30 -1.46 10.62
C SER A 33 8.04 -2.79 10.70
N VAL A 34 8.18 -3.29 11.94
CA VAL A 34 8.78 -4.59 12.27
C VAL A 34 7.75 -5.47 13.01
N PRO A 35 8.00 -6.79 13.19
CA PRO A 35 7.18 -7.66 14.03
C PRO A 35 7.05 -7.12 15.45
N GLU A 36 5.91 -7.39 16.11
CA GLU A 36 5.65 -6.92 17.49
C GLU A 36 6.58 -7.61 18.50
N GLU A 37 6.79 -8.92 18.33
CA GLU A 37 7.76 -9.68 19.12
C GLU A 37 9.19 -9.16 18.86
N CYS A 38 9.91 -8.83 19.95
CA CYS A 38 11.24 -8.20 19.91
C CYS A 38 11.29 -6.93 19.03
N SER A 39 10.18 -6.19 18.90
CA SER A 39 10.08 -5.01 18.01
C SER A 39 11.17 -3.96 18.24
N PHE A 40 11.55 -3.72 19.50
CA PHE A 40 12.65 -2.80 19.83
C PHE A 40 13.98 -3.27 19.22
N VAL A 41 14.36 -4.54 19.44
CA VAL A 41 15.61 -5.12 18.96
C VAL A 41 15.66 -5.18 17.43
N TRP A 42 14.56 -5.59 16.81
CA TRP A 42 14.42 -5.52 15.35
C TRP A 42 14.66 -4.10 14.84
N SER A 43 14.05 -3.11 15.47
CA SER A 43 14.15 -1.72 15.04
C SER A 43 15.58 -1.19 15.13
N ILE A 44 16.28 -1.42 16.24
CA ILE A 44 17.66 -0.93 16.41
C ILE A 44 18.66 -1.65 15.49
N ILE A 45 18.52 -2.97 15.30
CA ILE A 45 19.41 -3.74 14.43
C ILE A 45 19.22 -3.35 12.97
N LEU A 46 17.97 -3.24 12.51
CA LEU A 46 17.67 -2.85 11.13
C LEU A 46 18.04 -1.39 10.84
N ALA A 47 17.79 -0.49 11.79
CA ALA A 47 18.21 0.90 11.67
C ALA A 47 19.74 1.00 11.56
N ARG A 48 20.47 0.22 12.36
CA ARG A 48 21.93 0.16 12.30
C ARG A 48 22.42 -0.44 10.99
N ALA A 49 21.76 -1.48 10.49
CA ALA A 49 22.11 -2.18 9.26
C ALA A 49 21.89 -1.35 8.01
N ALA A 50 20.92 -0.44 8.05
CA ALA A 50 20.72 0.56 7.01
C ALA A 50 21.93 1.50 6.85
N TYR A 51 22.77 1.65 7.88
CA TYR A 51 23.96 2.48 7.87
C TYR A 51 25.17 1.71 7.32
N LEU A 52 25.48 1.93 6.03
CA LEU A 52 26.45 1.15 5.25
C LEU A 52 27.89 1.15 5.76
N THR A 53 28.28 2.09 6.63
CA THR A 53 29.64 2.18 7.19
C THR A 53 29.80 1.47 8.53
N ALA A 54 28.77 0.77 9.01
CA ALA A 54 28.83 0.07 10.30
C ALA A 54 29.85 -1.08 10.27
N ASP A 55 30.80 -1.06 11.21
CA ASP A 55 31.71 -2.19 11.47
C ASP A 55 30.96 -3.30 12.22
N TRP A 56 30.26 -4.14 11.47
CA TRP A 56 29.50 -5.26 12.00
C TRP A 56 30.36 -6.31 12.72
N LYS A 57 31.65 -6.39 12.40
CA LYS A 57 32.57 -7.28 13.12
C LYS A 57 32.86 -6.76 14.53
N ARG A 58 32.95 -5.44 14.70
CA ARG A 58 33.09 -4.83 16.03
C ARG A 58 31.76 -4.86 16.80
N ILE A 59 30.64 -4.55 16.14
CA ILE A 59 29.31 -4.55 16.76
C ILE A 59 28.93 -5.96 17.22
N SER A 60 29.22 -6.98 16.43
CA SER A 60 28.93 -8.38 16.79
C SER A 60 29.65 -8.85 18.04
N LYS A 61 30.92 -8.47 18.23
CA LYS A 61 31.68 -8.74 19.46
C LYS A 61 31.03 -8.17 20.71
N ASN A 62 30.38 -7.01 20.57
CA ASN A 62 29.62 -6.38 21.65
C ASN A 62 28.28 -7.10 21.87
N LEU A 63 27.59 -7.48 20.79
CA LEU A 63 26.26 -8.11 20.83
C LEU A 63 26.26 -9.61 21.14
N LEU A 64 27.36 -10.35 20.98
CA LEU A 64 27.44 -11.81 21.20
C LEU A 64 28.62 -12.21 22.12
N ARG A 65 28.63 -13.45 22.61
CA ARG A 65 29.79 -14.00 23.34
C ARG A 65 30.86 -14.47 22.34
N LYS A 66 32.14 -14.48 22.74
CA LYS A 66 33.27 -14.93 21.91
C LYS A 66 33.07 -16.33 21.32
N ASP A 67 32.36 -17.21 22.04
CA ASP A 67 32.13 -18.60 21.64
C ASP A 67 30.91 -18.76 20.71
N GLU A 68 30.13 -17.69 20.52
CA GLU A 68 28.94 -17.63 19.65
C GLU A 68 29.23 -16.90 18.32
N GLU A 69 30.43 -16.32 18.18
CA GLU A 69 30.95 -15.73 16.94
C GLU A 69 31.31 -16.85 15.93
N ASN A 70 30.30 -17.55 15.42
CA ASN A 70 30.47 -18.54 14.36
C ASN A 70 30.38 -17.88 12.96
N GLU A 71 30.93 -18.54 11.94
CA GLU A 71 30.81 -18.15 10.53
C GLU A 71 29.34 -17.99 10.09
N GLU A 72 28.46 -18.82 10.65
CA GLU A 72 27.00 -18.76 10.47
C GLU A 72 26.39 -17.42 10.89
N PHE A 73 26.85 -16.84 12.01
CA PHE A 73 26.36 -15.54 12.46
C PHE A 73 26.76 -14.41 11.50
N CYS A 74 28.00 -14.44 10.99
CA CYS A 74 28.47 -13.45 10.01
C CYS A 74 27.63 -13.50 8.72
N LEU A 75 27.25 -14.69 8.25
CA LEU A 75 26.34 -14.84 7.10
C LEU A 75 24.98 -14.21 7.37
N LYS A 76 24.39 -14.44 8.55
CA LYS A 76 23.09 -13.89 8.93
C LYS A 76 23.10 -12.37 9.08
N ILE A 77 24.18 -11.79 9.60
CA ILE A 77 24.35 -10.33 9.61
C ILE A 77 24.46 -9.77 8.19
N ASN A 78 25.17 -10.43 7.28
CA ASN A 78 25.23 -9.99 5.88
C ASN A 78 23.84 -10.00 5.23
N GLU A 79 23.01 -11.01 5.53
CA GLU A 79 21.61 -11.04 5.11
C GLU A 79 20.83 -9.82 5.64
N ILE A 80 20.96 -9.50 6.94
CA ILE A 80 20.35 -8.31 7.56
C ILE A 80 20.84 -7.00 6.91
N VAL A 81 22.14 -6.87 6.61
CA VAL A 81 22.71 -5.67 5.98
C VAL A 81 22.25 -5.51 4.53
N SER A 82 22.09 -6.61 3.81
CA SER A 82 21.58 -6.63 2.43
C SER A 82 20.05 -6.48 2.34
N PHE A 83 19.36 -6.47 3.48
CA PHE A 83 17.91 -6.43 3.54
C PHE A 83 17.33 -5.19 2.85
N ASN A 84 16.33 -5.43 1.99
CA ASN A 84 15.54 -4.39 1.36
C ASN A 84 14.09 -4.43 1.89
N PRO A 85 13.71 -3.48 2.78
CA PRO A 85 12.37 -3.45 3.38
C PRO A 85 11.26 -3.14 2.37
N PHE A 86 11.58 -2.70 1.15
CA PHE A 86 10.61 -2.36 0.11
C PHE A 86 10.36 -3.50 -0.88
N LYS A 87 11.11 -4.60 -0.86
CA LYS A 87 10.97 -5.70 -1.83
C LYS A 87 10.21 -6.89 -1.27
N ASN A 88 10.71 -7.49 -0.19
CA ASN A 88 10.11 -8.64 0.47
C ASN A 88 10.35 -8.56 1.97
N ARG A 89 9.72 -7.58 2.63
CA ARG A 89 9.93 -7.31 4.05
C ARG A 89 9.73 -8.54 4.95
N HIS A 90 8.83 -9.44 4.57
CA HIS A 90 8.50 -10.62 5.37
C HIS A 90 9.57 -11.71 5.32
N THR A 91 10.40 -11.78 4.28
CA THR A 91 11.37 -12.87 4.12
C THR A 91 12.37 -12.91 5.27
N LEU A 92 12.83 -11.74 5.74
CA LEU A 92 13.76 -11.65 6.86
C LEU A 92 13.12 -12.10 8.19
N PHE A 93 11.85 -11.74 8.41
CA PHE A 93 11.12 -12.04 9.65
C PHE A 93 10.61 -13.48 9.75
N LEU A 94 10.57 -14.19 8.61
CA LEU A 94 10.18 -15.60 8.56
C LEU A 94 11.39 -16.54 8.58
N ASP A 95 12.60 -16.01 8.48
CA ASP A 95 13.82 -16.79 8.66
C ASP A 95 13.98 -17.11 10.16
N GLU A 96 13.85 -18.39 10.49
CA GLU A 96 13.93 -18.87 11.87
C GLU A 96 15.30 -18.61 12.50
N SER A 97 16.39 -18.74 11.72
CA SER A 97 17.75 -18.54 12.21
C SER A 97 18.02 -17.07 12.53
N ILE A 98 17.51 -16.14 11.71
CA ILE A 98 17.59 -14.70 11.99
C ILE A 98 16.73 -14.36 13.21
N THR A 99 15.53 -14.93 13.29
CA THR A 99 14.63 -14.70 14.44
C THR A 99 15.25 -15.18 15.75
N GLN A 100 15.88 -16.35 15.76
CA GLN A 100 16.63 -16.86 16.91
C GLN A 100 17.79 -15.95 17.28
N LEU A 101 18.50 -15.40 16.28
CA LEU A 101 19.56 -14.43 16.53
C LEU A 101 19.04 -13.16 17.22
N ILE A 102 17.93 -12.60 16.73
CA ILE A 102 17.32 -11.41 17.34
C ILE A 102 16.90 -11.68 18.78
N ARG A 103 16.32 -12.85 19.09
CA ARG A 103 15.98 -13.26 20.46
C ARG A 103 17.21 -13.33 21.37
N LYS A 104 18.33 -13.90 20.89
CA LYS A 104 19.59 -13.94 21.66
C LYS A 104 20.13 -12.54 21.96
N ILE A 105 20.03 -11.62 21.00
CA ILE A 105 20.43 -10.21 21.20
C ILE A 105 19.54 -9.55 22.26
N ASP A 106 18.23 -9.79 22.19
CA ASP A 106 17.26 -9.30 23.18
C ASP A 106 17.57 -9.78 24.60
N GLU A 107 17.79 -11.08 24.77
CA GLU A 107 18.19 -11.67 26.05
C GLU A 107 19.45 -11.01 26.62
N LYS A 108 20.46 -10.77 25.77
CA LYS A 108 21.72 -10.17 26.20
C LYS A 108 21.56 -8.71 26.62
N LEU A 109 20.79 -7.92 25.86
CA LEU A 109 20.50 -6.53 26.21
C LEU A 109 19.78 -6.47 27.57
N ASN A 110 18.78 -7.33 27.78
CA ASN A 110 18.04 -7.40 29.04
C ASN A 110 18.93 -7.84 30.23
N ILE A 111 19.87 -8.77 30.02
CA ILE A 111 20.87 -9.12 31.04
C ILE A 111 21.74 -7.91 31.39
N HIS A 112 22.17 -7.14 30.38
CA HIS A 112 22.98 -5.94 30.61
C HIS A 112 22.21 -4.90 31.44
N VAL A 113 20.95 -4.64 31.10
CA VAL A 113 20.07 -3.72 31.84
C VAL A 113 19.91 -4.16 33.29
N LYS A 114 19.61 -5.45 33.55
CA LYS A 114 19.47 -5.98 34.91
C LYS A 114 20.74 -5.77 35.75
N ASN A 115 21.91 -5.94 35.16
CA ASN A 115 23.19 -5.74 35.85
C ASN A 115 23.51 -4.26 36.13
N VAL A 116 22.97 -3.34 35.33
CA VAL A 116 23.12 -1.89 35.50
C VAL A 116 22.10 -1.35 36.50
N MET A 117 20.84 -1.78 36.44
CA MET A 117 19.79 -1.38 37.39
C MET A 117 20.09 -1.81 38.83
N GLN A 118 20.84 -2.91 39.03
CA GLN A 118 21.35 -3.27 40.35
C GLN A 118 22.34 -2.25 40.95
N LYS A 119 22.82 -1.28 40.16
CA LYS A 119 23.83 -0.29 40.54
C LYS A 119 23.30 1.16 40.55
N ASP A 120 22.21 1.43 39.85
CA ASP A 120 21.61 2.76 39.74
C ASP A 120 20.07 2.65 39.60
N GLU A 121 19.32 3.11 40.60
CA GLU A 121 17.85 3.01 40.64
C GLU A 121 17.14 4.23 40.03
N THR A 122 17.90 5.21 39.51
CA THR A 122 17.34 6.52 39.15
C THR A 122 16.62 6.58 37.80
N PHE A 123 16.84 5.62 36.90
CA PHE A 123 16.22 5.59 35.57
C PHE A 123 15.21 4.45 35.41
N THR A 124 14.28 4.62 34.47
CA THR A 124 13.34 3.57 34.07
C THR A 124 14.07 2.46 33.29
N GLU A 125 13.61 1.21 33.44
CA GLU A 125 14.13 0.04 32.71
C GLU A 125 14.23 0.29 31.19
N ASP A 126 13.24 1.00 30.63
CA ASP A 126 13.17 1.39 29.23
C ASP A 126 14.29 2.38 28.80
N SER A 127 14.68 3.33 29.67
CA SER A 127 15.78 4.25 29.39
C SER A 127 17.12 3.52 29.40
N HIS A 128 17.33 2.64 30.38
CA HIS A 128 18.53 1.82 30.47
C HIS A 128 18.66 0.85 29.29
N LEU A 129 17.56 0.29 28.79
CA LEU A 129 17.58 -0.56 27.61
C LEU A 129 18.05 0.19 26.36
N LYS A 130 17.58 1.43 26.17
CA LYS A 130 17.98 2.29 25.05
C LYS A 130 19.44 2.74 25.16
N GLU A 131 19.94 3.03 26.35
CA GLU A 131 21.35 3.33 26.60
C GLU A 131 22.26 2.12 26.39
N ALA A 132 21.85 0.96 26.89
CA ALA A 132 22.55 -0.30 26.65
C ALA A 132 22.64 -0.60 25.15
N ALA A 133 21.54 -0.46 24.42
CA ALA A 133 21.52 -0.62 22.97
C ALA A 133 22.47 0.36 22.26
N SER A 134 22.44 1.64 22.64
CA SER A 134 23.32 2.69 22.12
C SER A 134 24.81 2.32 22.28
N ALA A 135 25.18 1.84 23.47
CA ALA A 135 26.53 1.40 23.77
C ALA A 135 26.95 0.14 22.99
N GLN A 136 26.09 -0.89 22.94
CA GLN A 136 26.43 -2.15 22.26
C GLN A 136 26.52 -1.97 20.73
N LEU A 137 25.65 -1.16 20.14
CA LEU A 137 25.61 -0.88 18.70
C LEU A 137 26.59 0.21 18.24
N LEU A 138 27.25 0.88 19.20
CA LEU A 138 28.20 1.96 18.96
C LEU A 138 27.56 3.07 18.10
N CYS A 139 26.35 3.49 18.45
CA CYS A 139 25.60 4.52 17.72
C CYS A 139 24.69 5.31 18.67
N SER A 140 24.43 6.57 18.36
CA SER A 140 23.40 7.34 19.05
C SER A 140 22.01 6.89 18.61
N ILE A 141 21.07 6.76 19.55
CA ILE A 141 19.68 6.38 19.26
C ILE A 141 18.79 7.60 19.49
N LYS A 142 18.16 8.10 18.41
CA LYS A 142 17.15 9.14 18.48
C LYS A 142 15.77 8.49 18.42
N VAL A 143 14.97 8.70 19.46
CA VAL A 143 13.64 8.11 19.61
C VAL A 143 12.56 9.18 19.38
N LEU A 144 11.69 8.92 18.42
CA LEU A 144 10.51 9.71 18.11
C LEU A 144 9.31 9.04 18.76
N ARG A 145 8.88 9.56 19.91
CA ARG A 145 7.80 8.97 20.71
C ARG A 145 6.46 9.63 20.36
N THR A 146 5.42 8.82 20.27
CA THR A 146 4.01 9.26 20.18
C THR A 146 3.20 8.51 21.23
N ASP A 147 2.67 9.24 22.20
CA ASP A 147 1.84 8.65 23.25
C ASP A 147 0.40 8.33 22.77
N PHE A 148 -0.39 7.70 23.63
CA PHE A 148 -1.78 7.33 23.36
C PHE A 148 -2.73 8.53 23.19
N GLN A 149 -2.30 9.74 23.58
CA GLN A 149 -3.00 10.99 23.36
C GLN A 149 -2.51 11.71 22.10
N ASN A 150 -1.65 11.07 21.30
CA ASN A 150 -1.00 11.60 20.11
C ASN A 150 -0.05 12.78 20.39
N ASN A 151 0.44 12.93 21.63
CA ASN A 151 1.51 13.86 21.95
C ASN A 151 2.84 13.31 21.44
N LYS A 152 3.61 14.20 20.81
CA LYS A 152 4.89 13.89 20.18
C LYS A 152 6.06 14.41 21.01
N THR A 153 7.06 13.57 21.26
CA THR A 153 8.29 13.93 21.97
C THR A 153 9.53 13.29 21.32
N ILE A 154 10.69 13.90 21.54
CA ILE A 154 11.98 13.40 21.05
C ILE A 154 12.89 13.15 22.24
N THR A 155 13.54 11.98 22.28
CA THR A 155 14.62 11.70 23.23
C THR A 155 15.87 11.25 22.47
N ASN A 156 17.04 11.62 22.98
CA ASN A 156 18.33 11.25 22.42
C ASN A 156 19.09 10.41 23.45
N HIS A 157 19.50 9.20 23.07
CA HIS A 157 20.32 8.31 23.87
C HIS A 157 21.71 8.25 23.24
N LEU A 158 22.63 9.04 23.82
CA LEU A 158 23.96 9.27 23.26
C LEU A 158 24.97 8.22 23.75
N LEU A 159 25.96 7.94 22.91
CA LEU A 159 27.16 7.21 23.34
C LEU A 159 28.01 8.16 24.20
N ASP A 160 28.32 7.75 25.43
CA ASP A 160 29.01 8.60 26.40
C ASP A 160 30.38 9.07 25.84
N ARG A 161 30.54 10.40 25.67
CA ARG A 161 31.79 11.15 25.42
C ARG A 161 32.57 10.90 24.11
N GLN A 162 32.02 10.23 23.11
CA GLN A 162 32.61 10.21 21.75
C GLN A 162 31.55 10.57 20.71
N SER A 163 31.93 11.39 19.72
CA SER A 163 31.11 11.65 18.54
C SER A 163 30.82 10.32 17.86
N SER A 164 29.65 9.73 18.08
CA SER A 164 29.26 8.54 17.35
C SER A 164 29.08 8.94 15.88
N ASP A 165 29.79 8.28 14.96
CA ASP A 165 29.67 8.57 13.52
C ASP A 165 28.27 8.23 12.97
N ALA A 166 27.43 7.55 13.73
CA ALA A 166 26.09 7.14 13.32
C ALA A 166 25.02 7.46 14.37
N THR A 167 23.95 8.11 13.91
CA THR A 167 22.70 8.30 14.65
C THR A 167 21.61 7.50 13.97
N ILE A 168 21.02 6.54 14.68
CA ILE A 168 19.86 5.76 14.21
C ILE A 168 18.56 6.37 14.73
N LEU A 169 17.48 6.15 13.99
CA LEU A 169 16.16 6.70 14.28
C LEU A 169 15.19 5.56 14.59
N ILE A 170 14.48 5.67 15.71
CA ILE A 170 13.48 4.70 16.15
C ILE A 170 12.19 5.45 16.44
N PHE A 171 11.07 4.88 16.03
CA PHE A 171 9.74 5.36 16.37
C PHE A 171 9.17 4.49 17.48
N GLU A 172 8.57 5.12 18.48
CA GLU A 172 7.95 4.47 19.63
C GLU A 172 6.50 4.96 19.75
N LYS A 173 5.53 4.07 19.53
CA LYS A 173 4.11 4.43 19.48
C LYS A 173 3.33 3.65 20.52
N TYR A 174 2.51 4.35 21.29
CA TYR A 174 1.57 3.77 22.24
C TYR A 174 0.16 3.90 21.67
N THR A 175 -0.45 2.80 21.23
CA THR A 175 -1.75 2.84 20.53
C THR A 175 -2.93 2.66 21.45
N ASN A 176 -2.85 1.77 22.45
CA ASN A 176 -3.99 1.38 23.28
C ASN A 176 -3.74 1.61 24.78
N SER A 177 -2.48 1.58 25.22
CA SER A 177 -2.11 1.73 26.62
C SER A 177 -0.70 2.32 26.76
N PRO A 178 -0.36 2.93 27.91
CA PRO A 178 0.99 3.43 28.17
C PRO A 178 2.05 2.31 28.32
N ASN A 179 1.63 1.05 28.39
CA ASN A 179 2.54 -0.09 28.60
C ASN A 179 2.78 -0.90 27.32
N GLU A 180 2.02 -0.66 26.25
CA GLU A 180 2.14 -1.36 24.97
C GLU A 180 2.83 -0.46 23.94
N ALA A 181 4.15 -0.33 24.08
CA ALA A 181 4.98 0.35 23.09
C ALA A 181 5.17 -0.54 21.85
N ARG A 182 4.87 0.01 20.68
CA ARG A 182 5.26 -0.57 19.39
C ARG A 182 6.43 0.21 18.81
N PHE A 183 7.46 -0.52 18.40
CA PHE A 183 8.63 0.06 17.77
C PHE A 183 8.65 -0.14 16.25
N SER A 184 9.20 0.84 15.55
CA SER A 184 9.53 0.82 14.13
C SER A 184 10.82 1.60 13.92
N PHE A 185 11.48 1.44 12.75
CA PHE A 185 12.74 2.13 12.48
C PHE A 185 12.62 3.16 11.37
N GLY A 186 13.47 4.19 11.47
CA GLY A 186 13.61 5.24 10.48
C GLY A 186 14.70 4.93 9.47
N MET A 187 14.42 5.23 8.20
CA MET A 187 15.39 5.22 7.11
C MET A 187 15.41 6.59 6.42
N ASP A 188 16.61 7.10 6.16
CA ASP A 188 16.76 8.37 5.45
C ASP A 188 16.24 8.27 4.01
N LEU A 189 15.83 9.42 3.46
CA LEU A 189 15.22 9.49 2.14
C LEU A 189 16.15 8.98 1.02
N ARG A 190 17.46 9.27 1.09
CA ARG A 190 18.42 8.88 0.06
C ARG A 190 18.56 7.36 -0.01
N ARG A 191 18.75 6.71 1.14
CA ARG A 191 18.85 5.25 1.23
C ARG A 191 17.53 4.58 0.85
N ALA A 192 16.41 5.09 1.37
CA ALA A 192 15.08 4.57 1.05
C ALA A 192 14.80 4.63 -0.46
N ASN A 193 15.08 5.75 -1.12
CA ASN A 193 14.88 5.91 -2.57
C ASN A 193 15.74 4.94 -3.39
N SER A 194 16.99 4.72 -2.97
CA SER A 194 17.87 3.73 -3.61
C SER A 194 17.27 2.31 -3.54
N LEU A 195 16.83 1.89 -2.34
CA LEU A 195 16.23 0.57 -2.14
C LEU A 195 14.86 0.42 -2.82
N ARG A 196 14.05 1.49 -2.86
CA ARG A 196 12.78 1.52 -3.57
C ARG A 196 12.95 1.44 -5.07
N LYS A 197 13.97 2.08 -5.64
CA LYS A 197 14.33 1.92 -7.06
C LYS A 197 14.65 0.45 -7.39
N MET A 198 15.45 -0.21 -6.56
CA MET A 198 15.76 -1.63 -6.73
C MET A 198 14.51 -2.52 -6.60
N SER A 199 13.61 -2.19 -5.67
CA SER A 199 12.35 -2.91 -5.51
C SER A 199 11.45 -2.74 -6.73
N LEU A 200 11.27 -1.51 -7.22
CA LEU A 200 10.51 -1.20 -8.42
C LEU A 200 11.02 -2.00 -9.62
N GLU A 201 12.32 -1.98 -9.86
CA GLU A 201 12.93 -2.75 -10.95
C GLU A 201 12.63 -4.24 -10.83
N SER A 202 12.74 -4.82 -9.63
CA SER A 202 12.41 -6.22 -9.38
C SER A 202 10.94 -6.53 -9.69
N ILE A 203 10.01 -5.69 -9.21
CA ILE A 203 8.57 -5.87 -9.41
C ILE A 203 8.22 -5.82 -10.89
N LEU A 204 8.80 -4.85 -11.63
CA LEU A 204 8.54 -4.71 -13.06
C LEU A 204 9.13 -5.88 -13.88
N ARG A 205 10.28 -6.43 -13.47
CA ARG A 205 10.84 -7.65 -14.07
C ARG A 205 9.96 -8.88 -13.78
N GLU A 206 9.45 -9.02 -12.56
CA GLU A 206 8.50 -10.08 -12.19
C GLU A 206 7.18 -9.97 -12.96
N ALA A 207 6.76 -8.75 -13.27
CA ALA A 207 5.64 -8.45 -14.17
C ALA A 207 5.89 -8.80 -15.65
N LYS A 208 7.09 -9.29 -15.99
CA LYS A 208 7.52 -9.66 -17.36
C LYS A 208 7.43 -8.50 -18.36
N LEU A 209 7.64 -7.27 -17.90
CA LEU A 209 7.76 -6.12 -18.80
C LEU A 209 9.08 -6.17 -19.58
N TYR A 210 9.08 -5.58 -20.77
CA TYR A 210 10.30 -5.49 -21.58
C TYR A 210 11.32 -4.57 -20.90
N VAL A 211 12.60 -4.90 -21.01
CA VAL A 211 13.70 -4.14 -20.37
C VAL A 211 13.67 -2.66 -20.72
N LYS A 212 13.38 -2.31 -21.99
CA LYS A 212 13.27 -0.92 -22.45
C LYS A 212 12.16 -0.14 -21.71
N ASP A 213 11.06 -0.80 -21.42
CA ASP A 213 9.93 -0.18 -20.72
C ASP A 213 10.26 0.02 -19.23
N ILE A 214 10.93 -0.97 -18.62
CA ILE A 214 11.44 -0.88 -17.25
C ILE A 214 12.39 0.30 -17.11
N ASP A 215 13.36 0.42 -18.03
CA ASP A 215 14.31 1.54 -18.04
C ASP A 215 13.61 2.88 -18.24
N GLY A 216 12.58 2.92 -19.10
CA GLY A 216 11.73 4.08 -19.31
C GLY A 216 11.03 4.53 -18.04
N ILE A 217 10.38 3.60 -17.33
CA ILE A 217 9.71 3.86 -16.05
C ILE A 217 10.72 4.35 -15.02
N ILE A 218 11.80 3.60 -14.79
CA ILE A 218 12.83 3.94 -13.80
C ILE A 218 13.42 5.31 -14.09
N LYS A 219 13.69 5.64 -15.35
CA LYS A 219 14.23 6.95 -15.73
C LYS A 219 13.27 8.09 -15.41
N GLN A 220 11.97 7.92 -15.66
CA GLN A 220 10.98 8.97 -15.32
C GLN A 220 10.78 9.08 -13.81
N VAL A 221 10.68 7.94 -13.13
CA VAL A 221 10.62 7.81 -11.65
C VAL A 221 11.79 8.51 -10.97
N THR A 222 12.99 8.45 -11.55
CA THR A 222 14.21 8.99 -10.92
C THR A 222 14.55 10.42 -11.33
N LYS A 223 13.97 10.95 -12.42
CA LYS A 223 14.22 12.32 -12.90
C LYS A 223 13.61 13.40 -12.03
N GLN A 224 12.49 13.11 -11.37
CA GLN A 224 11.84 14.03 -10.44
C GLN A 224 12.24 13.61 -9.02
N GLU A 225 13.14 14.33 -8.37
CA GLU A 225 13.60 14.00 -7.00
C GLU A 225 12.45 13.88 -5.98
N ARG A 226 11.29 14.48 -6.27
CA ARG A 226 10.05 14.40 -5.47
C ARG A 226 9.18 13.17 -5.74
N PHE A 227 9.53 12.33 -6.71
CA PHE A 227 8.70 11.22 -7.19
C PHE A 227 8.46 10.15 -6.12
N PHE A 228 9.49 9.80 -5.36
CA PHE A 228 9.36 8.80 -4.31
C PHE A 228 8.38 9.24 -3.21
N ASN A 229 8.09 10.54 -3.12
CA ASN A 229 7.18 11.12 -2.13
C ASN A 229 5.83 11.58 -2.76
N GLY A 230 5.66 11.44 -4.09
CA GLY A 230 4.49 11.86 -4.86
C GLY A 230 3.56 10.72 -5.32
N ASN A 231 2.57 11.04 -6.16
CA ASN A 231 1.64 10.03 -6.69
C ASN A 231 2.28 9.28 -7.88
N PHE A 232 2.83 8.09 -7.60
CA PHE A 232 3.42 7.17 -8.59
C PHE A 232 2.53 6.98 -9.84
N LEU A 233 1.22 6.76 -9.66
CA LEU A 233 0.28 6.55 -10.76
C LEU A 233 0.14 7.79 -11.64
N LEU A 234 0.03 8.99 -11.04
CA LEU A 234 -0.11 10.23 -11.82
C LEU A 234 1.12 10.48 -12.69
N THR A 235 2.31 10.30 -12.12
CA THR A 235 3.53 10.49 -12.90
C THR A 235 3.67 9.45 -14.01
N LEU A 236 3.21 8.20 -13.80
CA LEU A 236 3.16 7.23 -14.91
C LEU A 236 2.24 7.73 -16.02
N ILE A 237 1.03 8.21 -15.69
CA ILE A 237 0.07 8.72 -16.67
C ILE A 237 0.66 9.89 -17.47
N GLU A 238 1.44 10.75 -16.83
CA GLU A 238 2.06 11.91 -17.49
C GLU A 238 3.30 11.56 -18.34
N SER A 239 3.91 10.38 -18.16
CA SER A 239 5.27 10.12 -18.67
C SER A 239 5.48 8.80 -19.42
N GLN A 240 4.50 7.88 -19.42
CA GLN A 240 4.60 6.56 -20.04
C GLN A 240 3.48 6.31 -21.06
N PRO A 241 3.68 5.36 -22.00
CA PRO A 241 2.58 4.84 -22.80
C PRO A 241 1.48 4.25 -21.91
N ILE A 242 0.24 4.63 -22.18
CA ILE A 242 -0.96 4.31 -21.39
C ILE A 242 -1.14 2.79 -21.28
N GLU A 243 -0.78 2.05 -22.33
CA GLU A 243 -0.90 0.59 -22.44
C GLU A 243 -0.07 -0.13 -21.38
N LEU A 244 1.06 0.43 -20.98
CA LEU A 244 1.90 -0.14 -19.94
C LEU A 244 1.25 -0.02 -18.56
N ILE A 245 0.62 1.12 -18.29
CA ILE A 245 -0.09 1.38 -17.03
C ILE A 245 -1.27 0.43 -16.93
N GLU A 246 -2.00 0.22 -18.02
CA GLU A 246 -3.06 -0.77 -18.08
C GLU A 246 -2.56 -2.18 -17.74
N GLY A 247 -1.42 -2.60 -18.30
CA GLY A 247 -0.82 -3.91 -18.01
C GLY A 247 -0.50 -4.10 -16.52
N LEU A 248 0.06 -3.06 -15.89
CA LEU A 248 0.34 -3.07 -14.45
C LEU A 248 -0.93 -3.18 -13.61
N TYR A 249 -1.95 -2.37 -13.93
CA TYR A 249 -3.18 -2.27 -13.14
C TYR A 249 -4.21 -3.37 -13.40
N LYS A 250 -4.09 -4.11 -14.51
CA LYS A 250 -4.84 -5.34 -14.75
C LYS A 250 -4.50 -6.46 -13.77
N SER A 251 -3.29 -6.45 -13.18
CA SER A 251 -2.88 -7.42 -12.18
C SER A 251 -2.89 -6.80 -10.77
N PRO A 252 -3.90 -7.10 -9.94
CA PRO A 252 -3.94 -6.61 -8.56
C PRO A 252 -2.70 -7.00 -7.74
N TYR A 253 -2.08 -8.14 -8.06
CA TYR A 253 -0.86 -8.59 -7.40
C TYR A 253 0.33 -7.64 -7.64
N ILE A 254 0.54 -7.21 -8.88
CA ILE A 254 1.62 -6.28 -9.23
C ILE A 254 1.42 -4.95 -8.49
N VAL A 255 0.20 -4.41 -8.52
CA VAL A 255 -0.12 -3.14 -7.86
C VAL A 255 -0.01 -3.25 -6.34
N TRP A 256 -0.38 -4.39 -5.75
CA TRP A 256 -0.19 -4.64 -4.32
C TRP A 256 1.30 -4.67 -3.95
N LYS A 257 2.16 -5.30 -4.76
CA LYS A 257 3.61 -5.28 -4.57
C LYS A 257 4.19 -3.88 -4.68
N LEU A 258 3.70 -3.05 -5.60
CA LEU A 258 4.07 -1.64 -5.69
C LEU A 258 3.66 -0.87 -4.42
N ALA A 259 2.46 -1.11 -3.90
CA ALA A 259 2.00 -0.50 -2.64
C ALA A 259 2.84 -0.94 -1.43
N ASP A 260 3.17 -2.23 -1.33
CA ASP A 260 4.08 -2.77 -0.31
C ASP A 260 5.48 -2.16 -0.38
N ALA A 261 5.94 -1.81 -1.58
CA ALA A 261 7.18 -1.08 -1.83
C ALA A 261 7.08 0.44 -1.54
N GLY A 262 5.96 0.90 -0.97
CA GLY A 262 5.73 2.29 -0.58
C GLY A 262 5.32 3.20 -1.73
N PHE A 263 4.95 2.67 -2.91
CA PHE A 263 4.41 3.50 -4.00
C PHE A 263 2.93 3.75 -3.80
N ASN A 264 2.49 5.00 -3.97
CA ASN A 264 1.08 5.33 -3.91
C ASN A 264 0.38 4.88 -5.20
N THR A 265 -0.38 3.79 -5.11
CA THR A 265 -1.10 3.20 -6.25
C THR A 265 -2.57 3.59 -6.28
N ASN A 266 -3.05 4.42 -5.34
CA ASN A 266 -4.45 4.75 -5.18
C ASN A 266 -4.95 5.73 -6.26
N PRO A 267 -5.91 5.34 -7.12
CA PRO A 267 -6.46 6.23 -8.15
C PRO A 267 -7.18 7.46 -7.62
N PHE A 268 -7.64 7.43 -6.36
CA PHE A 268 -8.33 8.56 -5.73
C PHE A 268 -7.40 9.68 -5.26
N TYR A 269 -6.11 9.37 -5.05
CA TYR A 269 -5.17 10.34 -4.51
C TYR A 269 -5.01 11.52 -5.46
N THR A 270 -5.09 12.73 -4.91
CA THR A 270 -5.00 13.97 -5.68
C THR A 270 -3.66 14.65 -5.50
N GLN A 271 -3.13 15.15 -6.60
CA GLN A 271 -2.02 16.10 -6.60
C GLN A 271 -2.50 17.36 -7.31
N GLY A 272 -2.47 18.50 -6.61
CA GLY A 272 -3.05 19.75 -7.13
C GLY A 272 -4.57 19.70 -7.35
N GLY A 273 -5.29 18.85 -6.60
CA GLY A 273 -6.76 18.71 -6.71
C GLY A 273 -7.23 17.69 -7.75
N ASN A 274 -6.38 17.29 -8.70
CA ASN A 274 -6.71 16.33 -9.75
C ASN A 274 -6.23 14.92 -9.39
N SER A 275 -7.05 13.91 -9.68
CA SER A 275 -6.72 12.50 -9.44
C SER A 275 -6.52 11.73 -10.74
N ALA A 276 -6.10 10.46 -10.66
CA ALA A 276 -5.83 9.66 -11.85
C ALA A 276 -7.04 9.54 -12.78
N PHE A 277 -8.24 9.47 -12.21
CA PHE A 277 -9.49 9.53 -12.97
C PHE A 277 -9.60 10.80 -13.82
N PHE A 278 -9.24 11.96 -13.28
CA PHE A 278 -9.31 13.23 -14.01
C PHE A 278 -8.41 13.22 -15.25
N TYR A 279 -7.16 12.79 -15.09
CA TYR A 279 -6.22 12.70 -16.21
C TYR A 279 -6.67 11.68 -17.26
N CYS A 280 -7.27 10.56 -16.82
CA CYS A 280 -7.79 9.54 -17.74
C CYS A 280 -8.97 10.01 -18.58
N LEU A 281 -9.75 11.01 -18.13
CA LEU A 281 -10.85 11.56 -18.93
C LEU A 281 -10.35 12.29 -20.19
N GLY A 282 -9.13 12.84 -20.15
CA GLY A 282 -8.52 13.56 -21.28
C GLY A 282 -7.75 12.68 -22.26
N LEU A 283 -7.66 11.37 -22.01
CA LEU A 283 -6.96 10.43 -22.89
C LEU A 283 -7.89 9.98 -24.03
N GLU A 284 -7.38 9.80 -25.24
CA GLU A 284 -8.18 9.36 -26.39
C GLU A 284 -8.88 8.01 -26.18
N SER A 285 -8.30 7.16 -25.34
CA SER A 285 -8.85 5.85 -24.96
C SER A 285 -9.34 5.85 -23.52
N SER A 286 -10.60 5.49 -23.31
CA SER A 286 -11.19 5.30 -21.97
C SER A 286 -10.77 3.98 -21.31
N ARG A 287 -9.93 3.16 -21.94
CA ARG A 287 -9.56 1.84 -21.43
C ARG A 287 -8.82 1.91 -20.09
N LEU A 288 -7.85 2.81 -19.93
CA LEU A 288 -7.19 3.02 -18.64
C LEU A 288 -8.16 3.52 -17.57
N LEU A 289 -9.13 4.39 -17.94
CA LEU A 289 -10.17 4.85 -17.02
C LEU A 289 -10.94 3.68 -16.41
N TYR A 290 -11.38 2.72 -17.24
CA TYR A 290 -12.10 1.54 -16.77
C TYR A 290 -11.22 0.56 -15.98
N VAL A 291 -9.93 0.42 -16.33
CA VAL A 291 -8.98 -0.38 -15.56
C VAL A 291 -8.80 0.19 -14.15
N LEU A 292 -8.57 1.51 -14.03
CA LEU A 292 -8.43 2.17 -12.73
C LEU A 292 -9.73 2.18 -11.94
N TYR A 293 -10.88 2.32 -12.63
CA TYR A 293 -12.20 2.19 -12.02
C TYR A 293 -12.38 0.81 -11.39
N ASN A 294 -12.15 -0.25 -12.16
CA ASN A 294 -12.22 -1.62 -11.67
C ASN A 294 -11.28 -1.86 -10.49
N TYR A 295 -10.06 -1.32 -10.55
CA TYR A 295 -9.12 -1.41 -9.44
C TYR A 295 -9.65 -0.74 -8.17
N ALA A 296 -10.23 0.45 -8.30
CA ALA A 296 -10.75 1.25 -7.19
C ALA A 296 -11.99 0.63 -6.53
N ILE A 297 -12.99 0.19 -7.32
CA ILE A 297 -14.24 -0.38 -6.78
C ILE A 297 -14.02 -1.70 -6.04
N ASN A 298 -13.00 -2.45 -6.43
CA ASN A 298 -12.62 -3.69 -5.75
C ASN A 298 -11.71 -3.44 -4.54
N ASN A 299 -11.46 -2.18 -4.15
CA ASN A 299 -10.62 -1.82 -3.00
C ASN A 299 -9.23 -2.48 -2.99
N TYR A 300 -8.65 -2.74 -4.17
CA TYR A 300 -7.35 -3.42 -4.25
C TYR A 300 -6.22 -2.61 -3.63
N HIS A 301 -6.37 -1.29 -3.49
CA HIS A 301 -5.44 -0.43 -2.74
C HIS A 301 -5.49 -0.62 -1.22
N ARG A 302 -6.56 -1.22 -0.68
CA ARG A 302 -6.74 -1.45 0.77
C ARG A 302 -6.56 -2.90 1.18
N SER A 303 -6.91 -3.86 0.32
CA SER A 303 -6.66 -5.28 0.60
C SER A 303 -6.54 -6.09 -0.68
N GLY A 304 -5.55 -6.99 -0.75
CA GLY A 304 -5.44 -7.97 -1.84
C GLY A 304 -6.53 -9.05 -1.85
N LYS A 305 -7.46 -9.03 -0.88
CA LYS A 305 -8.53 -10.02 -0.67
C LYS A 305 -9.93 -9.55 -1.08
N SER A 306 -10.10 -8.29 -1.48
CA SER A 306 -11.44 -7.77 -1.79
C SER A 306 -11.90 -8.20 -3.19
N MET A 307 -12.27 -9.47 -3.30
CA MET A 307 -13.18 -9.93 -4.34
C MET A 307 -14.62 -9.63 -3.94
N ARG A 308 -15.40 -9.22 -4.94
CA ARG A 308 -16.84 -8.91 -4.97
C ARG A 308 -17.72 -9.82 -4.12
N ASN A 309 -17.63 -9.68 -2.81
CA ASN A 309 -18.74 -9.98 -1.93
C ASN A 309 -19.70 -8.78 -2.04
N SER A 310 -21.01 -9.00 -1.90
CA SER A 310 -21.99 -7.92 -1.72
C SER A 310 -21.80 -7.25 -0.36
N ASN A 311 -20.59 -6.77 -0.10
CA ASN A 311 -20.12 -6.18 1.13
C ASN A 311 -20.33 -4.67 1.06
N SER A 312 -20.60 -4.09 2.23
CA SER A 312 -20.67 -2.64 2.44
C SER A 312 -19.44 -1.89 1.90
N ASP A 313 -18.29 -2.55 1.78
CA ASP A 313 -17.05 -1.97 1.28
C ASP A 313 -17.06 -1.66 -0.23
N VAL A 314 -17.74 -2.47 -1.06
CA VAL A 314 -17.88 -2.20 -2.49
C VAL A 314 -18.83 -1.02 -2.71
N LEU A 315 -19.94 -0.96 -1.97
CA LEU A 315 -20.87 0.18 -2.00
C LEU A 315 -20.18 1.47 -1.55
N LYS A 316 -19.36 1.42 -0.49
CA LYS A 316 -18.51 2.55 -0.09
C LYS A 316 -17.54 2.95 -1.19
N ALA A 317 -16.91 2.00 -1.88
CA ALA A 317 -15.99 2.30 -2.97
C ALA A 317 -16.69 2.94 -4.18
N LEU A 318 -17.85 2.43 -4.59
CA LEU A 318 -18.69 3.00 -5.64
C LEU A 318 -19.14 4.43 -5.30
N LYS A 319 -19.51 4.68 -4.03
CA LYS A 319 -19.81 6.02 -3.54
C LYS A 319 -18.59 6.94 -3.61
N ASN A 320 -17.41 6.47 -3.21
CA ASN A 320 -16.17 7.26 -3.30
C ASN A 320 -15.82 7.60 -4.75
N VAL A 321 -16.05 6.70 -5.70
CA VAL A 321 -15.91 6.98 -7.14
C VAL A 321 -16.89 8.05 -7.57
N ASP A 322 -18.16 7.93 -7.19
CA ASP A 322 -19.20 8.91 -7.52
C ASP A 322 -18.84 10.32 -7.01
N ASP A 323 -18.46 10.43 -5.73
CA ASP A 323 -18.02 11.69 -5.11
C ASP A 323 -16.81 12.27 -5.86
N LYS A 324 -15.88 11.41 -6.29
CA LYS A 324 -14.68 11.84 -7.01
C LYS A 324 -14.98 12.34 -8.42
N LEU A 325 -15.79 11.60 -9.17
CA LEU A 325 -16.22 11.98 -10.52
C LEU A 325 -17.06 13.27 -10.48
N ASN A 326 -17.94 13.43 -9.48
CA ASN A 326 -18.73 14.65 -9.29
C ASN A 326 -17.84 15.87 -8.99
N GLY A 327 -16.77 15.67 -8.23
CA GLY A 327 -15.73 16.69 -8.03
C GLY A 327 -15.10 17.12 -9.36
N HIS A 328 -14.77 16.16 -10.23
CA HIS A 328 -14.21 16.45 -11.56
C HIS A 328 -15.22 17.09 -12.50
N CYS A 329 -16.51 16.72 -12.48
CA CYS A 329 -17.57 17.42 -13.25
C CYS A 329 -17.51 18.92 -13.02
N LYS A 330 -17.47 19.36 -11.76
CA LYS A 330 -17.45 20.78 -11.40
C LYS A 330 -16.20 21.49 -11.92
N ILE A 331 -15.08 20.79 -12.01
CA ILE A 331 -13.84 21.31 -12.60
C ILE A 331 -13.99 21.39 -14.13
N ILE A 332 -14.57 20.35 -14.73
CA ILE A 332 -14.81 20.18 -16.16
C ILE A 332 -15.79 21.21 -16.71
N GLU A 333 -16.87 21.53 -15.99
CA GLU A 333 -17.86 22.54 -16.38
C GLU A 333 -17.28 23.96 -16.38
N LYS A 334 -16.31 24.23 -15.49
CA LYS A 334 -15.63 25.52 -15.40
C LYS A 334 -14.57 25.73 -16.48
N ARG A 335 -14.07 24.65 -17.10
CA ARG A 335 -13.12 24.70 -18.22
C ARG A 335 -13.84 24.44 -19.54
N GLN A 336 -13.38 25.03 -20.64
CA GLN A 336 -13.84 24.64 -21.97
C GLN A 336 -13.29 23.25 -22.31
N CYS A 337 -14.00 22.21 -21.86
CA CYS A 337 -13.61 20.81 -22.05
C CYS A 337 -13.89 20.30 -23.46
N SER A 338 -13.13 19.28 -23.88
CA SER A 338 -13.38 18.55 -25.11
C SER A 338 -14.66 17.70 -25.04
N ASP A 339 -15.27 17.43 -26.20
CA ASP A 339 -16.41 16.52 -26.29
C ASP A 339 -16.03 15.09 -25.86
N HIS A 340 -14.76 14.72 -26.03
CA HIS A 340 -14.23 13.44 -25.58
C HIS A 340 -14.30 13.29 -24.06
N GLU A 341 -13.80 14.28 -23.31
CA GLU A 341 -13.82 14.26 -21.85
C GLU A 341 -15.25 14.18 -21.30
N ARG A 342 -16.17 14.94 -21.90
CA ARG A 342 -17.59 14.92 -21.54
C ARG A 342 -18.21 13.55 -21.78
N LYS A 343 -17.90 12.95 -22.92
CA LYS A 343 -18.34 11.60 -23.28
C LYS A 343 -17.81 10.56 -22.29
N ALA A 344 -16.51 10.52 -22.03
CA ALA A 344 -15.90 9.57 -21.11
C ALA A 344 -16.47 9.70 -19.69
N LEU A 345 -16.70 10.93 -19.24
CA LEU A 345 -17.32 11.22 -17.95
C LEU A 345 -18.75 10.67 -17.89
N PHE A 346 -19.55 10.95 -18.90
CA PHE A 346 -20.92 10.45 -19.02
C PHE A 346 -20.98 8.91 -18.99
N GLU A 347 -20.13 8.24 -19.78
CA GLU A 347 -20.07 6.78 -19.81
C GLU A 347 -19.74 6.18 -18.42
N ILE A 348 -18.71 6.70 -17.75
CA ILE A 348 -18.28 6.14 -16.45
C ILE A 348 -19.30 6.40 -15.34
N PHE A 349 -20.01 7.53 -15.37
CA PHE A 349 -21.10 7.80 -14.42
C PHE A 349 -22.26 6.82 -14.56
N HIS A 350 -22.72 6.61 -15.79
CA HIS A 350 -23.80 5.66 -16.06
C HIS A 350 -23.40 4.24 -15.67
N PHE A 351 -22.15 3.85 -15.96
CA PHE A 351 -21.66 2.54 -15.57
C PHE A 351 -21.58 2.39 -14.04
N ASN A 352 -21.10 3.41 -13.33
CA ASN A 352 -21.07 3.41 -11.87
C ASN A 352 -22.47 3.31 -11.25
N LYS A 353 -23.45 3.99 -11.85
CA LYS A 353 -24.85 3.94 -11.43
C LYS A 353 -25.45 2.55 -11.60
N LEU A 354 -25.23 1.90 -12.75
CA LEU A 354 -25.64 0.52 -12.98
C LEU A 354 -25.07 -0.42 -11.91
N GLN A 355 -23.76 -0.36 -11.66
CA GLN A 355 -23.13 -1.26 -10.68
C GLN A 355 -23.69 -1.04 -9.27
N LYS A 356 -23.87 0.22 -8.88
CA LYS A 356 -24.44 0.59 -7.58
C LYS A 356 -25.84 0.02 -7.40
N ASN A 357 -26.75 0.24 -8.37
CA ASN A 357 -28.11 -0.28 -8.30
C ASN A 357 -28.13 -1.81 -8.15
N VAL A 358 -27.38 -2.52 -9.01
CA VAL A 358 -27.32 -3.98 -8.99
C VAL A 358 -26.80 -4.48 -7.64
N ILE A 359 -25.74 -3.89 -7.09
CA ILE A 359 -25.15 -4.34 -5.83
C ILE A 359 -26.05 -4.00 -4.64
N GLU A 360 -26.67 -2.82 -4.61
CA GLU A 360 -27.62 -2.41 -3.56
C GLU A 360 -28.84 -3.36 -3.53
N GLU A 361 -29.46 -3.59 -4.68
CA GLU A 361 -30.61 -4.50 -4.80
C GLU A 361 -30.23 -5.93 -4.40
N ILE A 362 -29.12 -6.49 -4.89
CA ILE A 362 -28.66 -7.83 -4.49
C ILE A 362 -28.35 -7.91 -2.99
N SER A 363 -27.82 -6.85 -2.38
CA SER A 363 -27.44 -6.83 -0.96
C SER A 363 -28.64 -6.74 0.01
N THR A 364 -29.75 -6.16 -0.44
CA THR A 364 -30.99 -6.03 0.35
C THR A 364 -31.84 -7.30 0.31
N MET A 365 -31.61 -8.17 -0.67
CA MET A 365 -32.20 -9.50 -0.72
C MET A 365 -31.62 -10.35 0.42
N THR A 366 -32.43 -10.63 1.45
CA THR A 366 -32.06 -11.48 2.59
C THR A 366 -32.36 -12.96 2.33
N ASP A 367 -31.49 -13.84 2.85
CA ASP A 367 -31.51 -15.31 2.67
C ASP A 367 -32.69 -16.04 3.36
N ASN A 368 -33.75 -15.31 3.72
CA ASN A 368 -34.92 -15.88 4.37
C ASN A 368 -35.90 -16.44 3.33
N ASP A 369 -35.84 -17.76 3.23
CA ASP A 369 -36.76 -18.70 2.58
C ASP A 369 -36.74 -18.83 1.04
N LEU A 370 -36.50 -20.08 0.61
CA LEU A 370 -36.52 -20.62 -0.77
C LEU A 370 -35.33 -20.23 -1.68
N LYS A 371 -34.24 -20.99 -1.54
CA LYS A 371 -32.99 -20.91 -2.32
C LYS A 371 -33.13 -20.88 -3.84
N SER A 372 -34.23 -21.33 -4.44
CA SER A 372 -34.46 -21.27 -5.90
C SER A 372 -35.09 -19.95 -6.35
N ASN A 373 -36.10 -19.45 -5.62
CA ASN A 373 -36.78 -18.18 -5.94
C ASN A 373 -35.85 -16.99 -5.71
N PHE A 374 -35.01 -17.08 -4.69
CA PHE A 374 -33.99 -16.07 -4.39
C PHE A 374 -32.94 -15.91 -5.51
N LYS A 375 -32.58 -17.01 -6.20
CA LYS A 375 -31.64 -16.98 -7.33
C LYS A 375 -32.25 -16.30 -8.55
N MET A 376 -33.48 -16.69 -8.89
CA MET A 376 -34.22 -16.09 -10.00
C MET A 376 -34.45 -14.60 -9.76
N ALA A 377 -34.80 -14.20 -8.53
CA ALA A 377 -34.95 -12.79 -8.16
C ALA A 377 -33.65 -11.98 -8.37
N LYS A 378 -32.48 -12.55 -8.03
CA LYS A 378 -31.17 -11.91 -8.28
C LYS A 378 -30.87 -11.78 -9.77
N ILE A 379 -31.13 -12.83 -10.56
CA ILE A 379 -30.93 -12.80 -12.01
C ILE A 379 -31.87 -11.77 -12.66
N GLU A 380 -33.15 -11.78 -12.28
CA GLU A 380 -34.16 -10.83 -12.75
C GLU A 380 -33.77 -9.39 -12.41
N CYS A 381 -33.27 -9.13 -11.20
CA CYS A 381 -32.73 -7.84 -10.79
C CYS A 381 -31.57 -7.37 -11.68
N VAL A 382 -30.59 -8.24 -11.95
CA VAL A 382 -29.45 -7.91 -12.83
C VAL A 382 -29.94 -7.62 -14.24
N LEU A 383 -30.84 -8.44 -14.79
CA LEU A 383 -31.37 -8.27 -16.14
C LEU A 383 -32.23 -7.01 -16.27
N LYS A 384 -33.04 -6.70 -15.26
CA LYS A 384 -33.85 -5.47 -15.21
C LYS A 384 -32.94 -4.24 -15.25
N ASN A 385 -31.93 -4.19 -14.39
CA ASN A 385 -30.96 -3.10 -14.38
C ASN A 385 -30.15 -3.04 -15.69
N TYR A 386 -29.78 -4.18 -16.27
CA TYR A 386 -29.18 -4.21 -17.60
C TYR A 386 -30.07 -3.53 -18.64
N VAL A 387 -31.35 -3.89 -18.73
CA VAL A 387 -32.28 -3.28 -19.71
C VAL A 387 -32.47 -1.79 -19.46
N GLU A 388 -32.59 -1.37 -18.20
CA GLU A 388 -32.75 0.04 -17.81
C GLU A 388 -31.54 0.91 -18.16
N HIS A 389 -30.33 0.36 -18.04
CA HIS A 389 -29.10 1.11 -18.26
C HIS A 389 -28.45 0.83 -19.62
N PHE A 390 -28.89 -0.18 -20.36
CA PHE A 390 -28.29 -0.52 -21.66
C PHE A 390 -28.39 0.67 -22.62
N TYR A 391 -29.51 1.37 -22.64
CA TYR A 391 -29.67 2.58 -23.46
C TYR A 391 -29.37 3.84 -22.65
N ILE A 392 -28.30 4.56 -23.00
CA ILE A 392 -27.83 5.66 -22.16
C ILE A 392 -28.67 6.93 -22.38
N GLY A 393 -29.52 7.25 -21.40
CA GLY A 393 -30.11 8.59 -21.29
C GLY A 393 -31.33 8.88 -22.17
N LYS A 394 -32.14 7.88 -22.57
CA LYS A 394 -33.43 8.12 -23.23
C LYS A 394 -34.54 7.18 -22.78
N GLU A 395 -35.56 7.75 -22.16
CA GLU A 395 -36.83 7.07 -21.83
C GLU A 395 -37.74 6.86 -23.05
N ASN A 396 -37.46 7.52 -24.18
CA ASN A 396 -38.32 7.47 -25.37
C ASN A 396 -37.55 6.97 -26.60
N ARG A 397 -37.88 5.75 -27.00
CA ARG A 397 -37.28 5.02 -28.13
C ARG A 397 -37.48 5.79 -29.43
N LYS A 398 -36.37 6.18 -30.07
CA LYS A 398 -36.34 6.63 -31.46
C LYS A 398 -35.85 5.49 -32.36
N LYS A 399 -35.93 5.69 -33.68
CA LYS A 399 -35.71 4.70 -34.75
C LYS A 399 -34.47 3.83 -34.52
N ILE A 400 -34.48 2.58 -35.01
CA ILE A 400 -33.37 1.61 -34.89
C ILE A 400 -32.02 2.21 -35.29
N SER A 401 -31.99 3.06 -36.32
CA SER A 401 -30.76 3.76 -36.76
C SER A 401 -30.15 4.62 -35.66
N GLU A 402 -30.96 5.33 -34.89
CA GLU A 402 -30.48 6.19 -33.79
C GLU A 402 -29.96 5.36 -32.61
N LEU A 403 -30.55 4.19 -32.36
CA LEU A 403 -30.05 3.24 -31.36
C LEU A 403 -28.69 2.65 -31.76
N LEU A 404 -28.51 2.33 -33.03
CA LEU A 404 -27.23 1.83 -33.55
C LEU A 404 -26.15 2.92 -33.49
N GLU A 405 -26.47 4.16 -33.86
CA GLU A 405 -25.54 5.29 -33.73
C GLU A 405 -25.13 5.53 -32.28
N GLU A 406 -26.06 5.43 -31.33
CA GLU A 406 -25.78 5.57 -29.91
C GLU A 406 -24.89 4.43 -29.40
N TYR A 407 -25.18 3.19 -29.82
CA TYR A 407 -24.36 2.02 -29.50
C TYR A 407 -22.93 2.16 -30.03
N LEU A 408 -22.76 2.56 -31.29
CA LEU A 408 -21.44 2.80 -31.89
C LEU A 408 -20.73 3.97 -31.22
N ARG A 409 -21.48 5.02 -30.85
CA ARG A 409 -20.95 6.17 -30.13
C ARG A 409 -20.43 5.75 -28.76
N PHE A 410 -21.14 4.93 -27.99
CA PHE A 410 -20.77 4.54 -26.63
C PHE A 410 -20.32 3.07 -26.53
N ASN A 411 -19.66 2.55 -27.57
CA ASN A 411 -19.32 1.13 -27.66
C ASN A 411 -18.61 0.57 -26.41
N LYS A 412 -17.68 1.35 -25.83
CA LYS A 412 -16.92 0.94 -24.66
C LYS A 412 -17.78 0.84 -23.40
N TYR A 413 -18.75 1.73 -23.25
CA TYR A 413 -19.75 1.61 -22.20
C TYR A 413 -20.53 0.30 -22.34
N HIS A 414 -21.06 0.02 -23.52
CA HIS A 414 -21.85 -1.20 -23.74
C HIS A 414 -21.03 -2.48 -23.50
N GLU A 415 -19.78 -2.53 -23.98
CA GLU A 415 -18.88 -3.65 -23.66
C GLU A 415 -18.73 -3.86 -22.14
N ASN A 416 -18.59 -2.78 -21.36
CA ASN A 416 -18.46 -2.88 -19.91
C ASN A 416 -19.77 -3.31 -19.23
N VAL A 417 -20.91 -2.82 -19.72
CA VAL A 417 -22.25 -3.23 -19.24
C VAL A 417 -22.47 -4.72 -19.50
N ASP A 418 -22.17 -5.18 -20.71
CA ASP A 418 -22.29 -6.59 -21.13
C ASP A 418 -21.38 -7.48 -20.28
N ASN A 419 -20.10 -7.09 -20.13
CA ASN A 419 -19.13 -7.84 -19.32
C ASN A 419 -19.53 -7.91 -17.85
N PHE A 420 -19.98 -6.80 -17.26
CA PHE A 420 -20.42 -6.75 -15.87
C PHE A 420 -21.64 -7.66 -15.65
N THR A 421 -22.64 -7.54 -16.53
CA THR A 421 -23.88 -8.31 -16.48
C THR A 421 -23.62 -9.80 -16.67
N GLY A 422 -22.82 -10.16 -17.67
CA GLY A 422 -22.41 -11.53 -17.95
C GLY A 422 -21.66 -12.15 -16.78
N LEU A 423 -20.75 -11.41 -16.14
CA LEU A 423 -20.04 -11.91 -14.96
C LEU A 423 -20.97 -12.13 -13.77
N TRP A 424 -21.91 -11.21 -13.50
CA TRP A 424 -22.89 -11.39 -12.42
C TRP A 424 -23.81 -12.58 -12.67
N TYR A 425 -24.27 -12.75 -13.92
CA TYR A 425 -25.03 -13.93 -14.31
C TYR A 425 -24.24 -15.22 -14.03
N LEU A 426 -22.96 -15.27 -14.44
CA LEU A 426 -22.07 -16.40 -14.16
C LEU A 426 -21.87 -16.62 -12.65
N ILE A 427 -21.61 -15.58 -11.86
CA ILE A 427 -21.40 -15.69 -10.42
C ILE A 427 -22.65 -16.26 -9.73
N ILE A 428 -23.83 -15.72 -10.03
CA ILE A 428 -25.10 -16.16 -9.45
C ILE A 428 -25.40 -17.61 -9.87
N SER A 429 -25.16 -17.96 -11.14
CA SER A 429 -25.38 -19.32 -11.65
C SER A 429 -24.35 -20.35 -11.17
N TYR A 430 -23.08 -19.97 -10.93
CA TYR A 430 -22.00 -20.91 -10.60
C TYR A 430 -21.84 -21.16 -9.09
N VAL A 431 -22.03 -20.13 -8.25
CA VAL A 431 -22.12 -20.29 -6.78
C VAL A 431 -23.28 -21.22 -6.39
N SER A 432 -24.21 -21.44 -7.32
CA SER A 432 -25.40 -22.27 -7.17
C SER A 432 -25.22 -23.77 -7.47
N ILE A 433 -24.08 -24.22 -8.03
CA ILE A 433 -23.88 -25.61 -8.49
C ILE A 433 -23.10 -26.48 -7.47
N GLN A 434 -22.43 -25.89 -6.47
CA GLN A 434 -21.61 -26.62 -5.49
C GLN A 434 -22.08 -26.39 -4.06
N PRO A 435 -22.82 -27.32 -3.41
CA PRO A 435 -22.97 -27.30 -1.97
C PRO A 435 -21.72 -27.85 -1.24
N ILE A 436 -20.67 -28.28 -1.94
CA ILE A 436 -19.60 -29.08 -1.33
C ILE A 436 -18.23 -28.53 -1.72
N ARG A 437 -17.54 -27.96 -0.72
CA ARG A 437 -16.16 -27.42 -0.71
C ARG A 437 -15.96 -26.05 -1.36
N ARG A 438 -15.91 -25.02 -0.49
CA ARG A 438 -15.22 -23.74 -0.73
C ARG A 438 -13.74 -24.00 -1.06
N ASN A 439 -13.42 -24.33 -2.30
CA ASN A 439 -12.03 -24.43 -2.75
C ASN A 439 -11.59 -23.11 -3.39
N SER A 440 -10.34 -22.71 -3.12
CA SER A 440 -9.64 -21.53 -3.65
C SER A 440 -9.69 -21.39 -5.18
N TRP A 441 -9.91 -22.49 -5.89
CA TRP A 441 -10.03 -22.55 -7.35
C TRP A 441 -11.23 -21.79 -7.91
N THR A 442 -12.34 -21.70 -7.18
CA THR A 442 -13.54 -20.99 -7.66
C THR A 442 -13.31 -19.47 -7.72
N TYR A 443 -12.55 -18.94 -6.75
CA TYR A 443 -12.06 -17.56 -6.78
C TYR A 443 -11.04 -17.35 -7.90
N TYR A 444 -10.21 -18.35 -8.20
CA TYR A 444 -9.22 -18.30 -9.29
C TYR A 444 -9.87 -18.32 -10.69
N LEU A 445 -10.99 -19.03 -10.87
CA LEU A 445 -11.73 -19.05 -12.14
C LEU A 445 -12.47 -17.73 -12.38
N ILE A 446 -13.09 -17.16 -11.34
CA ILE A 446 -13.69 -15.81 -11.39
C ILE A 446 -12.60 -14.75 -11.63
N TYR A 447 -11.41 -14.93 -11.03
CA TYR A 447 -10.24 -14.09 -11.26
C TYR A 447 -9.77 -14.13 -12.72
N LEU A 448 -9.66 -15.32 -13.32
CA LEU A 448 -9.23 -15.52 -14.72
C LEU A 448 -10.24 -14.99 -15.75
N ILE A 449 -11.53 -14.96 -15.43
CA ILE A 449 -12.58 -14.43 -16.33
C ILE A 449 -12.73 -12.91 -16.19
N ALA A 450 -12.34 -12.34 -15.04
CA ALA A 450 -12.44 -10.91 -14.76
C ALA A 450 -11.14 -10.11 -14.99
N SER A 451 -10.02 -10.78 -15.30
CA SER A 451 -8.75 -10.18 -15.72
C SER A 451 -8.62 -10.18 -17.25
#